data_AF-A0A916EIG2-F1
#
_entry.id   AF-A0A916EIG2-F1
#
_cell.length_a   1.000
_cell.length_b   1.000
_cell.length_c   1.000
_cell.angle_alpha   90.00
_cell.angle_beta   90.00
_cell.angle_gamma   90.00
#
_symmetry.space_group_name_H-M   'P 1'
#
loop_
_entity.id
_entity.type
_entity.pdbx_description
1 polymer ?
#
loop_
_entity_poly.entity_id
_entity_poly.type
_entity_poly.pdbx_seq_one_letter_code
_entity_poly.pdbx_strand_id
1 'polypeptide(L)' 'MSLINILNIVQSLDQEPDQLSEDEKTNLFIYLTGNDTILVEVKNLCNLWQTNSAKLKYLKGLLKKFALVIVEQPDTGK' A
#
# COMPACT_ATOMS: atom_id res chain seq x y z
N MET A 1 -2.65 -5.28 15.26
CA MET A 1 -1.47 -4.84 14.49
C MET A 1 -1.38 -3.33 14.63
N SER A 2 -0.20 -2.72 14.83
CA SER A 2 -0.10 -1.26 15.01
C SER A 2 0.25 -0.55 13.71
N LEU A 3 -0.37 0.60 13.46
CA LEU A 3 -0.06 1.58 12.41
C LEU A 3 1.45 1.88 12.28
N ILE A 4 2.17 1.83 13.41
CA ILE A 4 3.62 2.04 13.51
C ILE A 4 4.41 1.09 12.59
N ASN A 5 3.96 -0.17 12.43
CA ASN A 5 4.67 -1.14 11.60
C ASN A 5 4.56 -0.83 10.11
N ILE A 6 3.45 -0.21 9.66
CA ILE A 6 3.26 0.22 8.28
C ILE A 6 4.13 1.43 7.99
N LEU A 7 4.15 2.38 8.91
CA LEU A 7 4.98 3.57 8.80
C LEU A 7 6.45 3.20 8.63
N ASN A 8 6.94 2.24 9.43
CA ASN A 8 8.31 1.75 9.32
C ASN A 8 8.60 1.07 7.98
N ILE A 9 7.64 0.30 7.43
CA ILE A 9 7.80 -0.28 6.09
C ILE A 9 7.89 0.84 5.06
N VAL A 10 6.95 1.79 5.04
CA VAL A 10 6.93 2.89 4.06
C VAL A 10 8.20 3.74 4.15
N GLN A 11 8.62 4.12 5.37
CA GLN A 11 9.86 4.88 5.58
C GLN A 11 11.10 4.13 5.12
N SER A 12 11.15 2.80 5.28
CA SER A 12 12.28 2.01 4.78
C SER A 12 12.42 2.02 3.25
N LEU A 13 11.36 2.41 2.53
CA LEU A 13 11.32 2.49 1.07
C LEU A 13 11.70 3.88 0.53
N ASP A 14 11.78 4.91 1.37
CA ASP A 14 12.15 6.27 0.96
C ASP A 14 13.63 6.38 0.51
N GLN A 15 14.42 5.31 0.71
CA GLN A 15 15.78 5.23 0.20
C GLN A 15 15.86 4.60 -1.20
N GLU A 16 14.76 4.07 -1.73
CA GLU A 16 14.73 3.47 -3.06
C GLU A 16 14.52 4.54 -4.14
N PRO A 17 15.19 4.41 -5.31
CA PRO A 17 15.06 5.38 -6.39
C PRO A 17 13.63 5.50 -6.93
N ASP A 18 12.85 4.43 -6.83
CA ASP A 18 11.44 4.37 -7.25
C ASP A 18 10.48 4.52 -6.07
N GLN A 19 10.84 5.29 -5.04
CA GLN A 19 10.01 5.50 -3.84
C GLN A 19 8.55 5.89 -4.15
N LEU A 20 7.68 5.71 -3.15
CA LEU A 20 6.30 6.15 -3.24
C LEU A 20 6.26 7.69 -3.16
N SER A 21 5.44 8.32 -4.00
CA SER A 21 5.10 9.74 -3.80
C SER A 21 4.26 9.92 -2.53
N GLU A 22 4.17 11.16 -2.01
CA GLU A 22 3.34 11.45 -0.83
C GLU A 22 1.86 11.09 -1.05
N ASP A 23 1.34 11.26 -2.27
CA ASP A 23 -0.02 10.84 -2.63
C ASP A 23 -0.16 9.31 -2.63
N GLU A 24 0.85 8.59 -3.16
CA GLU A 24 0.87 7.12 -3.12
C GLU A 24 0.93 6.60 -1.68
N LYS A 25 1.73 7.24 -0.81
CA LYS A 25 1.80 6.92 0.62
C LYS A 25 0.44 7.13 1.31
N THR A 26 -0.21 8.26 1.02
CA THR A 26 -1.54 8.59 1.57
C THR A 26 -2.60 7.59 1.12
N ASN A 27 -2.64 7.27 -0.17
CA ASN A 27 -3.57 6.28 -0.72
C ASN A 27 -3.33 4.89 -0.14
N LEU A 28 -2.06 4.50 0.03
CA LEU A 28 -1.70 3.23 0.63
C LEU A 28 -2.17 3.17 2.09
N PHE A 29 -1.99 4.25 2.83
CA PHE A 29 -2.45 4.36 4.20
C PHE A 29 -3.98 4.22 4.31
N ILE A 30 -4.74 4.92 3.47
CA ILE A 30 -6.21 4.82 3.42
C ILE A 30 -6.63 3.38 3.10
N TYR A 31 -6.01 2.76 2.11
CA TYR A 31 -6.32 1.40 1.69
C TYR A 31 -6.09 0.37 2.81
N LEU A 32 -4.95 0.47 3.51
CA LEU A 32 -4.58 -0.48 4.55
C LEU A 32 -5.38 -0.26 5.85
N THR A 33 -5.77 0.98 6.15
CA THR A 33 -6.59 1.29 7.33
C THR A 33 -8.07 0.98 7.12
N GLY A 34 -8.55 0.96 5.88
CA GLY A 34 -9.92 0.59 5.54
C GLY A 34 -10.20 -0.92 5.60
N ASN A 35 -9.17 -1.78 5.73
CA ASN A 35 -9.34 -3.24 5.74
C ASN A 35 -8.25 -3.96 6.54
N ASP A 36 -8.59 -4.37 7.76
CA ASP A 36 -7.67 -5.09 8.67
C ASP A 36 -7.13 -6.41 8.10
N THR A 37 -7.88 -7.08 7.23
CA THR A 37 -7.41 -8.34 6.60
C THR A 37 -6.28 -8.06 5.62
N ILE A 38 -6.45 -7.04 4.79
CA ILE A 38 -5.44 -6.59 3.82
C ILE A 38 -4.18 -6.12 4.55
N LEU A 39 -4.34 -5.41 5.66
CA LEU A 39 -3.21 -4.97 6.50
C LEU A 39 -2.32 -6.14 6.94
N VAL A 40 -2.91 -7.25 7.37
CA VAL A 40 -2.16 -8.46 7.79
C VAL A 40 -1.47 -9.13 6.60
N GLU A 41 -2.15 -9.24 5.46
CA GLU A 41 -1.62 -9.86 4.25
C GLU A 41 -0.42 -9.09 3.70
N VAL A 42 -0.53 -7.77 3.59
CA VAL A 42 0.55 -6.89 3.09
C VAL A 42 1.78 -6.98 3.97
N LYS A 43 1.61 -7.01 5.30
CA LYS A 43 2.74 -7.22 6.22
C LYS A 43 3.44 -8.55 5.97
N ASN A 44 2.69 -9.64 5.88
CA ASN A 44 3.26 -10.97 5.70
C ASN A 44 4.04 -11.04 4.39
N LEU A 45 3.49 -10.49 3.30
CA LEU A 45 4.16 -10.45 2.00
C LEU A 45 5.39 -9.54 2.01
N CYS A 46 5.32 -8.36 2.62
CA CYS A 46 6.50 -7.49 2.78
C CYS A 46 7.61 -8.14 3.60
N ASN A 47 7.28 -8.96 4.60
CA ASN A 47 8.26 -9.71 5.38
C ASN A 47 8.88 -10.89 4.61
N LEU A 48 8.19 -11.43 3.60
CA LEU A 48 8.72 -12.49 2.75
C LEU A 48 9.74 -11.97 1.73
N TRP A 49 9.71 -10.69 1.38
CA TRP A 49 10.67 -10.12 0.44
C TRP A 49 11.89 -9.50 1.12
N GLN A 50 13.06 -9.94 0.66
CA GLN A 50 14.34 -9.52 1.21
C GLN A 50 14.75 -8.10 0.79
N THR A 51 14.32 -7.63 -0.39
CA THR A 51 14.73 -6.33 -0.93
C THR A 51 13.62 -5.29 -0.85
N ASN A 52 14.00 -4.04 -0.61
CA ASN A 52 13.07 -2.91 -0.56
C ASN A 52 12.45 -2.63 -1.94
N SER A 53 13.22 -2.77 -3.02
CA SER A 53 12.70 -2.73 -4.40
C SER A 53 11.53 -3.71 -4.65
N ALA A 54 11.60 -4.95 -4.14
CA ALA A 54 10.53 -5.92 -4.32
C ALA A 54 9.26 -5.52 -3.54
N LYS A 55 9.41 -5.08 -2.29
CA LYS A 55 8.31 -4.55 -1.46
C LYS A 55 7.64 -3.37 -2.15
N LEU A 56 8.44 -2.44 -2.66
CA LEU A 56 7.97 -1.25 -3.35
C LEU A 56 7.18 -1.56 -4.62
N LYS A 57 7.69 -2.49 -5.44
CA LYS A 57 7.00 -2.95 -6.66
C LYS A 57 5.62 -3.54 -6.35
N TYR A 58 5.52 -4.30 -5.27
CA TYR A 58 4.24 -4.86 -4.85
C TYR A 58 3.27 -3.79 -4.33
N LEU A 59 3.72 -2.88 -3.46
CA LEU A 59 2.87 -1.82 -2.93
C LEU A 59 2.33 -0.91 -4.04
N LYS A 60 3.16 -0.58 -5.04
CA LYS A 60 2.72 0.12 -6.26
C LYS A 60 1.69 -0.70 -7.06
N GLY A 61 1.85 -2.01 -7.13
CA GLY A 61 0.87 -2.91 -7.74
C GLY A 61 -0.48 -2.93 -7.02
N LEU A 62 -0.46 -2.92 -5.68
CA LEU A 62 -1.67 -2.82 -4.86
C LEU A 62 -2.40 -1.50 -5.06
N LEU A 63 -1.67 -0.39 -5.06
CA LEU A 63 -2.23 0.95 -5.31
C LEU A 63 -2.94 1.03 -6.66
N LYS A 64 -2.36 0.44 -7.71
CA LYS A 64 -3.01 0.37 -9.03
C LYS A 64 -4.30 -0.44 -9.01
N LYS A 65 -4.35 -1.56 -8.27
CA LYS A 65 -5.58 -2.34 -8.09
C LYS A 65 -6.63 -1.55 -7.31
N PHE A 66 -6.24 -0.85 -6.25
CA PHE A 66 -7.14 -0.03 -5.46
C PHE A 66 -7.74 1.12 -6.28
N ALA A 67 -6.91 1.83 -7.06
CA ALA A 67 -7.38 2.86 -7.97
C ALA A 67 -8.39 2.32 -9.00
N LEU A 68 -8.17 1.10 -9.51
CA LEU A 68 -9.12 0.44 -10.41
C LEU A 68 -10.47 0.15 -9.72
N VAL A 69 -10.43 -0.32 -8.47
CA VAL A 69 -11.64 -0.63 -7.66
C VAL A 69 -12.46 0.63 -7.35
N ILE A 70 -11.82 1.80 -7.17
CA ILE A 70 -12.55 3.06 -6.96
C ILE A 70 -13.23 3.53 -8.25
N VAL A 71 -12.60 3.33 -9.42
CA VAL A 71 -13.16 3.74 -10.72
C VAL A 71 -14.32 2.86 -11.18
N GLU A 72 -14.37 1.59 -10.73
CA GLU A 72 -15.47 0.67 -11.06
C GLU A 72 -16.70 0.76 -10.13
N GLN A 73 -16.74 1.69 -9.17
CA GLN A 73 -17.98 1.97 -8.45
C GLN A 73 -18.95 2.66 -9.43
N PRO A 74 -20.07 2.03 -9.85
CA PRO A 74 -21.03 2.72 -10.69
C PRO A 74 -21.59 3.90 -9.89
N ASP A 75 -21.67 5.07 -10.52
CA ASP A 75 -22.47 6.19 -10.05
C ASP A 75 -23.87 5.66 -9.67
N THR A 76 -24.09 5.39 -8.39
CA THR A 76 -25.44 5.38 -7.83
C THR A 76 -25.86 6.83 -7.72
N GLY A 77 -26.18 7.40 -8.88
CA GLY A 77 -26.92 8.63 -8.99
C GLY A 77 -28.19 8.53 -8.15
N LYS A 78 -28.36 9.53 -7.29
CA LYS A 78 -29.67 9.94 -6.78
C LYS A 78 -29.91 11.36 -7.23
#